data_AF-A0A7G9RV76-F1
#
_entry.id   AF-A0A7G9RV76-F1
#
_cell.length_a   1.000
_cell.length_b   1.000
_cell.length_c   1.000
_cell.angle_alpha   90.00
_cell.angle_beta   90.00
_cell.angle_gamma   90.00
#
_symmetry.space_group_name_H-M   'P 1'
#
loop_
_entity.id
_entity.type
_entity.pdbx_description
1 polymer ?
#
loop_
_entity_poly.entity_id
_entity_poly.type
_entity_poly.pdbx_seq_one_letter_code
_entity_poly.pdbx_strand_id
1 'polypeptide(L)'
;MSGELAQARQLFAALERHAQALGVTLRRTPPEPDTCCGRGCNGCVWEGFYAATEFWRQDAIEACEHAATAPSSGIICPTPSARA
;
A
#
# COMPACT_ATOMS: atom_id res chain seq x y z
N MET A 1 11.24 -7.17 -21.25
CA MET A 1 11.07 -6.27 -20.08
C MET A 1 9.90 -6.78 -19.27
N SER A 2 10.13 -7.80 -18.45
CA SER A 2 9.11 -8.44 -17.60
C SER A 2 9.47 -8.35 -16.10
N GLY A 3 10.56 -7.62 -15.79
CA GLY A 3 11.12 -7.49 -14.45
C GLY A 3 10.38 -6.47 -13.59
N GLU A 4 9.97 -5.32 -14.15
CA GLU A 4 9.29 -4.27 -13.38
C GLU A 4 7.95 -4.72 -12.76
N LEU A 5 7.16 -5.56 -13.43
CA LEU A 5 5.91 -6.12 -12.88
C LEU A 5 6.17 -7.00 -11.66
N ALA A 6 7.13 -7.91 -11.77
CA ALA A 6 7.52 -8.76 -10.65
C ALA A 6 8.05 -7.91 -9.49
N GLN A 7 8.79 -6.84 -9.79
CA GLN A 7 9.30 -5.92 -8.78
C GLN A 7 8.17 -5.16 -8.06
N ALA A 8 7.18 -4.65 -8.80
CA ALA A 8 6.01 -3.97 -8.23
C ALA A 8 5.21 -4.90 -7.30
N ARG A 9 4.96 -6.15 -7.72
CA ARG A 9 4.27 -7.15 -6.90
C ARG A 9 5.04 -7.48 -5.62
N GLN A 10 6.35 -7.63 -5.71
CA GLN A 10 7.22 -7.85 -4.54
C GLN A 10 7.16 -6.67 -3.56
N LEU A 11 7.13 -5.44 -4.09
CA LEU A 11 7.05 -4.22 -3.30
C LEU A 11 5.72 -4.11 -2.55
N PHE A 12 4.60 -4.40 -3.23
CA PHE A 12 3.28 -4.45 -2.59
C PHE A 12 3.25 -5.46 -1.43
N ALA A 13 3.69 -6.70 -1.68
CA ALA A 13 3.73 -7.73 -0.65
C ALA A 13 4.67 -7.42 0.52
N ALA A 14 5.78 -6.71 0.28
CA ALA A 14 6.69 -6.27 1.33
C ALA A 14 6.04 -5.20 2.24
N LEU A 15 5.42 -4.18 1.64
CA LEU A 15 4.79 -3.09 2.38
C LEU A 15 3.51 -3.53 3.08
N GLU A 16 2.69 -4.38 2.47
CA GLU A 16 1.51 -4.94 3.12
C GLU A 16 1.87 -5.75 4.37
N ARG A 17 2.94 -6.55 4.32
CA ARG A 17 3.43 -7.28 5.51
C ARG A 17 3.93 -6.33 6.59
N HIS A 18 4.63 -5.27 6.21
CA HIS A 18 5.14 -4.28 7.15
C HIS A 18 4.00 -3.50 7.83
N ALA A 19 3.02 -3.03 7.05
CA ALA A 19 1.84 -2.35 7.57
C ALA A 19 0.99 -3.27 8.45
N GLN A 20 0.82 -4.54 8.10
CA GLN A 20 0.15 -5.51 8.97
C GLN A 20 0.87 -5.68 10.32
N ALA A 21 2.20 -5.72 10.34
CA ALA A 21 2.97 -5.79 11.57
C ALA A 21 2.79 -4.55 12.46
N LEU A 22 2.55 -3.39 11.85
CA LEU A 22 2.26 -2.13 12.54
C LEU A 22 0.77 -1.92 12.84
N GLY A 23 -0.11 -2.79 12.34
CA GLY A 23 -1.57 -2.63 12.45
C GLY A 23 -2.14 -1.49 11.61
N VAL A 24 -1.44 -1.08 10.55
CA VAL A 24 -1.82 0.03 9.67
C VAL A 24 -2.62 -0.48 8.48
N THR A 25 -3.71 0.20 8.17
CA THR A 25 -4.48 -0.06 6.95
C THR A 25 -3.92 0.77 5.80
N LEU A 26 -3.29 0.10 4.83
CA LEU A 26 -2.80 0.76 3.61
C LEU A 26 -3.93 0.99 2.61
N ARG A 27 -3.71 1.96 1.71
CA ARG A 27 -4.59 2.19 0.56
C ARG A 27 -4.62 0.95 -0.33
N ARG A 28 -5.72 0.73 -1.06
CA ARG A 28 -5.84 -0.38 -2.02
C ARG A 28 -4.74 -0.27 -3.10
N THR A 29 -4.04 -1.37 -3.36
CA THR A 29 -3.03 -1.45 -4.42
C THR A 29 -3.64 -1.16 -5.79
N PRO A 30 -2.92 -0.45 -6.68
CA PRO A 30 -3.39 -0.17 -8.03
C PRO A 30 -3.57 -1.49 -8.82
N PRO A 31 -4.71 -1.69 -9.52
CA PRO A 31 -4.93 -2.89 -10.32
C PRO A 31 -3.97 -2.93 -11.51
N GLU A 32 -3.49 -4.13 -11.84
CA GLU A 32 -2.65 -4.34 -13.01
C GLU A 32 -3.48 -4.10 -14.29
N PRO A 33 -2.96 -3.34 -15.27
CA PRO A 33 -3.68 -3.10 -16.51
C PRO A 33 -3.69 -4.35 -17.41
N ASP A 34 -4.87 -4.82 -17.80
CA ASP A 34 -5.06 -6.03 -18.61
C ASP A 34 -4.59 -5.91 -20.07
N THR A 35 -4.50 -4.70 -20.63
CA THR A 35 -4.20 -4.50 -22.06
C THR A 35 -2.98 -3.62 -22.29
N CYS A 36 -1.84 -4.24 -22.57
CA CYS A 36 -0.74 -3.57 -23.24
C CYS A 36 -1.03 -3.50 -24.74
N CYS A 37 -1.40 -2.34 -25.27
CA CYS A 37 -1.74 -2.21 -26.69
C CYS A 37 -0.55 -2.48 -27.63
N GLY A 38 0.69 -2.57 -27.12
CA GLY A 38 1.90 -2.94 -27.87
C GLY A 38 2.24 -2.02 -29.06
N ARG A 39 1.46 -0.97 -29.29
CA ARG A 39 1.44 -0.18 -30.54
C ARG A 39 2.08 1.20 -30.40
N GLY A 40 2.75 1.47 -29.27
CA GLY A 40 3.54 2.69 -29.08
C GLY A 40 2.75 3.99 -29.31
N CYS A 41 1.51 4.09 -28.84
CA CYS A 41 0.76 5.35 -28.89
C CYS A 41 0.81 6.08 -27.53
N ASN A 42 0.85 7.41 -27.59
CA ASN A 42 1.01 8.40 -26.51
C ASN A 42 0.44 7.98 -25.13
N GLY A 43 1.25 7.32 -24.32
CA GLY A 43 0.91 6.86 -22.97
C GLY A 43 0.69 5.36 -22.90
N CYS A 44 1.76 4.60 -22.69
CA CYS A 44 1.63 3.19 -22.35
C CYS A 44 0.86 3.12 -21.02
N VAL A 45 -0.20 2.31 -20.93
CA VAL A 45 -0.97 2.14 -19.68
C VAL A 45 -0.06 1.77 -18.49
N TRP A 46 1.07 1.13 -18.80
CA TRP A 46 2.16 0.84 -17.89
C TRP A 46 2.78 2.08 -17.24
N GLU A 47 2.94 3.20 -17.95
CA GLU A 47 3.46 4.45 -17.37
C GLU A 47 2.53 4.96 -16.27
N GLY A 48 1.21 4.95 -16.53
CA GLY A 48 0.21 5.31 -15.52
C GLY A 48 0.21 4.35 -14.34
N PHE A 49 0.36 3.05 -14.61
CA PHE A 49 0.49 2.02 -13.57
C PHE A 49 1.75 2.20 -12.71
N TYR A 50 2.90 2.47 -13.32
CA TYR A 50 4.16 2.69 -12.59
C TYR A 50 4.13 3.99 -11.80
N ALA A 51 3.57 5.07 -12.35
CA ALA A 51 3.35 6.32 -11.62
C ALA A 51 2.42 6.11 -10.42
N ALA A 52 1.31 5.37 -10.60
CA ALA A 52 0.41 5.02 -9.50
C ALA A 52 1.07 4.11 -8.45
N THR A 53 1.94 3.19 -8.89
CA THR A 53 2.71 2.28 -8.02
C THR A 53 3.70 3.06 -7.16
N GLU A 54 4.46 3.99 -7.75
CA GLU A 54 5.37 4.86 -7.01
C GLU A 54 4.60 5.73 -6.02
N PHE A 55 3.51 6.36 -6.45
CA PHE A 55 2.68 7.17 -5.56
C PHE A 55 2.12 6.35 -4.38
N TRP A 56 1.63 5.14 -4.64
CA TRP A 56 1.15 4.22 -3.61
C TRP A 56 2.27 3.81 -2.65
N ARG A 57 3.48 3.55 -3.16
CA ARG A 57 4.65 3.21 -2.33
C ARG A 57 4.96 4.33 -1.35
N GLN A 58 5.02 5.57 -1.83
CA GLN A 58 5.33 6.73 -0.98
C GLN A 58 4.28 6.88 0.13
N ASP A 59 2.99 6.81 -0.22
CA ASP A 59 1.85 6.86 0.70
C ASP A 59 1.93 5.75 1.77
N ALA A 60 2.29 4.52 1.37
CA ALA A 60 2.42 3.39 2.27
C ALA A 60 3.62 3.51 3.23
N ILE A 61 4.75 4.03 2.77
CA ILE A 61 5.91 4.31 3.63
C ILE A 61 5.54 5.39 4.64
N GLU A 62 4.97 6.50 4.18
CA GLU A 62 4.54 7.60 5.06
C GLU A 62 3.54 7.13 6.12
N ALA A 63 2.57 6.29 5.75
CA ALA A 63 1.60 5.71 6.68
C ALA A 63 2.28 4.80 7.73
N CYS A 64 3.26 3.99 7.32
CA CYS A 64 4.02 3.14 8.24
C CYS A 64 4.88 3.98 9.20
N GLU A 65 5.56 5.02 8.70
CA GLU A 65 6.35 5.94 9.52
C GLU A 65 5.49 6.73 10.51
N HIS A 66 4.32 7.19 10.06
CA HIS A 66 3.33 7.82 10.93
C HIS A 66 2.86 6.88 12.02
N ALA A 67 2.59 5.61 11.71
CA ALA A 67 2.16 4.64 12.71
C ALA A 67 3.28 4.22 13.67
N ALA A 68 4.53 4.20 13.21
CA ALA A 68 5.68 3.96 14.07
C ALA A 68 5.93 5.15 15.02
N THR A 69 5.62 6.37 14.58
CA THR A 69 5.81 7.60 15.35
C THR A 69 4.61 7.96 16.21
N ALA A 70 3.40 7.58 15.80
CA ALA A 70 2.20 7.70 16.61
C ALA A 70 2.39 6.78 17.82
N PRO A 71 2.52 7.31 19.05
CA PRO A 71 2.48 6.45 20.20
C PRO A 71 1.12 5.78 20.14
N SER A 72 1.10 4.45 20.11
CA SER A 72 -0.10 3.62 20.26
C SER A 72 -0.80 4.01 21.56
N SER A 73 -1.54 5.11 21.56
CA SER A 73 -2.43 5.54 22.62
C SER A 73 -3.67 4.68 22.49
N GLY A 74 -3.52 3.42 22.91
CA GLY A 74 -3.96 3.05 24.25
C GLY A 74 -5.15 3.80 24.84
N ILE A 75 -6.18 4.11 24.06
CA ILE A 75 -7.54 4.24 24.58
C ILE A 75 -8.17 2.85 24.52
N ILE A 76 -7.59 1.95 25.30
CA ILE A 76 -8.36 0.83 25.85
C ILE A 76 -9.23 1.51 26.90
N CYS A 77 -10.48 1.81 26.57
CA CYS A 77 -11.48 1.97 27.62
C CYS A 77 -11.81 0.53 28.06
N PRO A 78 -11.34 0.02 29.21
CA PRO A 78 -11.91 -1.21 29.72
C PRO A 78 -13.36 -0.87 30.05
N THR A 79 -14.30 -1.46 29.32
CA THR A 79 -15.71 -1.40 29.66
C THR A 79 -15.83 -1.80 31.14
N PRO A 80 -16.29 -0.93 32.06
CA PRO A 80 -16.54 -1.37 33.42
C PRO A 80 -17.66 -2.40 33.35
N SER A 81 -17.30 -3.65 33.63
CA SER A 81 -18.22 -4.77 33.75
C SER A 81 -19.40 -4.37 34.64
N ALA A 82 -20.59 -4.48 34.06
CA ALA A 82 -21.85 -4.12 34.69
C ALA A 82 -22.02 -4.80 36.05
N ARG A 83 -22.30 -4.02 37.09
CA ARG A 83 -23.02 -4.49 38.28
C ARG A 83 -24.48 -4.07 38.13
N ALA A 84 -25.37 -5.05 37.96
CA ALA A 84 -26.77 -5.00 38.37
C ALA A 84 -27.30 -6.43 38.51
#